data_AF-A0A371NUW7-F1
#
_entry.id   AF-A0A371NUW7-F1
#
_cell.length_a   1.000
_cell.length_b   1.000
_cell.length_c   1.000
_cell.angle_alpha   90.00
_cell.angle_beta   90.00
_cell.angle_gamma   90.00
#
_symmetry.space_group_name_H-M   'P 1'
#
loop_
_entity.id
_entity.type
_entity.pdbx_description
1 polymer ?
#
loop_
_entity_poly.entity_id
_entity_poly.type
_entity_poly.pdbx_seq_one_letter_code
_entity_poly.pdbx_strand_id
1 'polypeptide(L)' 'MTKTLIDVDDALLERAMELTGAATKKAAVNEALAQVVRRGEALGYIDLLSTGIVVELDDPDVIDGAQR' A
#
# COMPACT_ATOMS: atom_id res chain seq x y z
N MET A 1 3.64 -3.14 18.54
CA MET A 1 4.22 -4.31 17.85
C MET A 1 4.19 -5.50 18.80
N THR A 2 3.33 -6.47 18.51
CA THR A 2 3.30 -7.78 19.18
C THR A 2 4.28 -8.74 18.47
N LYS A 3 4.76 -9.76 19.19
CA LYS A 3 5.62 -10.80 18.61
C LYS A 3 4.73 -11.90 18.04
N THR A 4 5.05 -12.34 16.83
CA THR A 4 4.39 -13.47 16.16
C THR A 4 5.48 -14.46 15.76
N LEU A 5 5.30 -15.73 16.11
CA LEU A 5 6.17 -16.81 15.64
C LEU A 5 5.55 -17.36 14.34
N ILE A 6 6.32 -17.32 13.26
CA ILE A 6 5.93 -17.81 11.93
C ILE A 6 7.11 -18.52 11.30
N ASP A 7 6.83 -19.56 10.52
CA ASP A 7 7.82 -20.14 9.63
C ASP A 7 7.90 -19.30 8.35
N VAL A 8 9.12 -19.00 7.92
CA VAL A 8 9.40 -18.17 6.74
C VAL A 8 10.49 -18.86 5.93
N ASP A 9 10.32 -18.89 4.62
CA ASP A 9 11.37 -19.33 3.70
C ASP A 9 12.58 -18.38 3.82
N ASP A 10 13.73 -18.91 4.27
CA ASP A 10 14.94 -18.12 4.49
C ASP A 10 15.47 -17.51 3.19
N ALA A 11 15.36 -18.20 2.05
CA ALA A 11 15.83 -17.68 0.77
C ALA A 11 14.98 -16.49 0.31
N LEU A 12 13.66 -16.56 0.54
CA LEU A 12 12.75 -15.45 0.27
C LEU A 12 13.05 -14.25 1.19
N LEU A 13 13.32 -14.52 2.47
CA LEU A 13 13.62 -13.49 3.45
C LEU A 13 14.96 -12.80 3.17
N GLU A 14 15.99 -13.54 2.79
CA GLU A 14 17.26 -12.99 2.33
C GLU A 14 17.06 -12.11 1.11
N ARG A 15 16.29 -12.58 0.11
CA ARG A 15 16.01 -11.78 -1.07
C ARG A 15 15.25 -10.49 -0.74
N ALA A 16 14.30 -10.56 0.19
CA ALA A 16 13.59 -9.38 0.67
C ALA A 16 14.53 -8.40 1.41
N MET A 17 15.46 -8.92 2.21
CA MET A 17 16.48 -8.10 2.88
C MET A 17 17.38 -7.36 1.87
N GLU A 18 17.82 -8.05 0.82
CA GLU A 18 18.61 -7.43 -0.26
C GLU A 18 17.83 -6.32 -0.98
N LEU A 19 16.58 -6.60 -1.39
CA LEU A 19 15.74 -5.65 -2.12
C LEU A 19 15.37 -4.42 -1.29
N THR A 20 15.18 -4.60 0.02
CA THR A 20 14.81 -3.50 0.93
C THR A 20 16.02 -2.81 1.55
N GLY A 21 17.23 -3.36 1.39
CA GLY A 21 18.44 -2.88 2.07
C GLY A 21 18.38 -3.05 3.60
N ALA A 22 17.48 -3.89 4.10
CA ALA A 22 17.21 -4.01 5.52
C ALA A 22 18.30 -4.83 6.23
N ALA A 23 18.92 -4.23 7.25
CA ALA A 23 19.95 -4.90 8.06
C ALA A 23 19.40 -6.00 8.99
N THR A 24 18.07 -6.12 9.15
CA THR A 24 17.46 -7.12 10.03
C THR A 24 16.25 -7.78 9.39
N LYS A 25 16.02 -9.06 9.72
CA LYS A 25 14.83 -9.83 9.30
C LYS A 25 13.52 -9.09 9.61
N LYS A 26 13.40 -8.52 10.82
CA LYS A 26 12.23 -7.71 11.23
C LYS A 26 12.00 -6.51 10.31
N ALA A 27 13.05 -5.76 9.99
CA ALA A 27 12.94 -4.58 9.14
C ALA A 27 12.51 -4.98 7.72
N ALA A 28 13.08 -6.06 7.17
CA ALA A 28 12.69 -6.58 5.86
C ALA A 28 11.21 -7.01 5.83
N VAL A 29 10.76 -7.77 6.82
CA VAL A 29 9.36 -8.21 6.91
C VAL A 29 8.41 -7.01 7.01
N ASN A 30 8.71 -6.05 7.88
CA ASN A 30 7.87 -4.87 8.02
C ASN A 30 7.79 -4.04 6.74
N GLU A 31 8.93 -3.83 6.08
CA GLU A 31 8.99 -3.04 4.84
C GLU A 31 8.29 -3.76 3.69
N ALA A 32 8.49 -5.07 3.54
CA ALA A 32 7.79 -5.87 2.54
C ALA A 32 6.27 -5.83 2.74
N LEU A 33 5.78 -5.98 3.99
CA LEU A 33 4.36 -5.86 4.30
C LEU A 33 3.82 -4.45 4.02
N ALA A 34 4.59 -3.41 4.36
CA ALA A 34 4.21 -2.03 4.07
C ALA A 34 4.10 -1.77 2.56
N GLN A 35 4.98 -2.35 1.74
CA GLN A 35 4.89 -2.27 0.28
C GLN A 35 3.62 -2.95 -0.26
N VAL A 36 3.26 -4.11 0.28
CA VAL A 36 2.02 -4.82 -0.09
C VAL A 36 0.79 -3.97 0.23
N VAL A 37 0.74 -3.37 1.43
CA VAL A 37 -0.37 -2.49 1.83
C VAL A 37 -0.45 -1.28 0.91
N ARG A 38 0.66 -0.54 0.72
CA ARG A 38 0.69 0.63 -0.17
C ARG A 38 0.24 0.30 -1.58
N ARG A 39 0.65 -0.86 -2.11
CA ARG A 39 0.22 -1.33 -3.43
C ARG A 39 -1.28 -1.62 -3.47
N GLY A 40 -1.81 -2.28 -2.45
CA GLY A 40 -3.24 -2.55 -2.33
C GLY A 40 -4.07 -1.28 -2.28
N GLU A 41 -3.66 -0.30 -1.47
CA GLU A 41 -4.31 1.01 -1.36
C GLU A 41 -4.29 1.78 -2.67
N ALA A 42 -3.13 1.81 -3.36
CA ALA A 42 -3.01 2.46 -4.65
C ALA A 42 -3.92 1.83 -5.72
N LEU A 43 -4.02 0.50 -5.75
CA LEU A 43 -4.92 -0.21 -6.66
C LEU A 43 -6.40 0.07 -6.34
N GLY A 44 -6.77 0.09 -5.06
CA GLY A 44 -8.12 0.45 -4.63
C GLY A 44 -8.48 1.90 -5.00
N TYR A 45 -7.53 2.82 -4.91
CA TYR A 45 -7.72 4.20 -5.35
C TYR A 45 -7.91 4.30 -6.87
N ILE A 46 -7.14 3.55 -7.66
CA ILE A 46 -7.33 3.47 -9.11
C ILE A 46 -8.71 2.88 -9.45
N ASP A 47 -9.13 1.84 -8.74
CA ASP A 47 -10.46 1.24 -8.92
C ASP A 47 -11.57 2.27 -8.62
N LEU A 48 -11.46 3.01 -7.52
CA LEU A 48 -12.36 4.12 -7.17
C LEU A 48 -12.45 5.19 -8.28
N LEU A 49 -11.30 5.56 -8.86
CA LEU A 49 -11.25 6.48 -10.00
C LEU A 49 -11.96 5.90 -11.23
N SER A 50 -11.75 4.61 -11.51
CA SER A 50 -12.27 3.93 -12.69
C SER A 50 -13.76 3.56 -12.63
N THR A 51 -14.30 3.34 -11.43
CA THR A 51 -15.72 3.01 -11.19
C THR A 51 -16.64 4.22 -11.25
N GLY A 52 -16.07 5.41 -11.41
CA GLY A 52 -16.81 6.60 -11.77
C GLY A 52 -17.43 7.39 -10.62
N ILE A 53 -16.99 7.18 -9.38
CA ILE A 53 -17.28 8.11 -8.26
C ILE A 53 -16.59 9.49 -8.49
N VAL A 54 -15.71 9.57 -9.49
CA VAL A 54 -14.85 10.70 -9.79
C VAL A 54 -15.20 11.34 -11.15
N VAL A 55 -16.36 11.01 -11.74
CA VAL A 55 -16.77 11.48 -13.08
C VAL A 55 -17.16 12.97 -13.08
N GLU A 56 -17.39 13.57 -11.92
CA GLU A 56 -17.84 14.96 -11.79
C GLU A 56 -16.79 15.90 -11.17
N LEU A 57 -15.50 15.50 -11.12
CA LEU A 57 -14.47 16.36 -10.51
C LEU A 57 -14.22 17.66 -11.28
N ASP A 58 -14.55 17.71 -12.58
CA ASP A 58 -14.50 18.90 -13.40
C ASP A 58 -15.86 19.60 -13.55
N ASP A 59 -16.92 19.07 -12.93
CA ASP A 59 -18.23 19.72 -12.90
C ASP A 59 -18.19 20.95 -11.96
N PRO A 60 -18.40 22.18 -12.49
CA PRO A 60 -18.42 23.39 -11.70
C PRO A 60 -19.44 23.37 -10.55
N ASP A 61 -20.58 22.71 -10.72
CA ASP A 61 -21.66 22.65 -9.72
C ASP A 61 -21.27 21.75 -8.54
N VAL A 62 -20.54 20.67 -8.80
CA VAL A 62 -19.99 19.78 -7.76
C VAL A 62 -18.88 20.49 -6.97
N ILE A 63 -18.03 21.27 -7.65
CA ILE A 63 -16.97 22.06 -7.00
C ILE A 63 -17.56 23.12 -6.06
N ASP A 64 -18.58 23.86 -6.49
CA ASP A 64 -19.24 24.89 -5.67
C ASP A 64 -19.97 24.26 -4.46
N GLY A 65 -20.57 23.09 -4.63
CA GLY A 65 -21.24 22.34 -3.56
C GLY A 65 -20.30 21.83 -2.47
N ALA A 66 -19.06 21.46 -2.80
CA ALA A 66 -18.10 20.90 -1.86
C ALA A 66 -17.38 21.94 -0.97
N GLN A 67 -17.37 23.22 -1.38
CA GLN A 67 -16.69 24.31 -0.67
C GLN A 67 -17.57 25.03 0.36
N ARG A 68 -18.81 24.58 0.53
CA ARG A 68 -19.83 25.18 1.41
C ARG A 68 -19.93 24.43 2.74
#